data_AF-A0A5E4BV27-F1
#
_entry.id   AF-A0A5E4BV27-F1
#
_cell.length_a   1.000
_cell.length_b   1.000
_cell.length_c   1.000
_cell.angle_alpha   90.00
_cell.angle_beta   90.00
_cell.angle_gamma   90.00
#
_symmetry.space_group_name_H-M   'P 1'
#
loop_
_entity.id
_entity.type
_entity.pdbx_description
1 polymer ?
#
loop_
_entity_poly.entity_id
_entity_poly.type
_entity_poly.pdbx_seq_one_letter_code
_entity_poly.pdbx_strand_id
1 'polypeptide(L)'
;MAARRLFGATRAWAGWGTREILDSPSPGRLLVRNYAKKPITKGAKGGKGSVVSEALKDPEVCTDPVRLATHAMGVNIYKAGQDVALKPDAEYPEWLFQVNVGPPKKLEELDPETREYWRLLRKLNIWRHNRLSKSRKL
;
A
#
# COMPACT_ATOMS: atom_id res chain seq x y z
N MET A 1 12.46 55.60 -53.79
CA MET A 1 13.46 55.98 -52.77
C MET A 1 13.53 54.89 -51.72
N ALA A 2 14.72 54.30 -51.59
CA ALA A 2 15.28 53.38 -50.58
C ALA A 2 14.34 52.77 -49.51
N ALA A 3 14.15 51.44 -49.43
CA ALA A 3 15.11 50.42 -48.98
C ALA A 3 15.70 50.68 -47.59
N ARG A 4 15.37 49.82 -46.62
CA ARG A 4 16.34 49.14 -45.74
C ARG A 4 15.70 48.02 -44.92
N ARG A 5 16.20 46.81 -45.20
CA ARG A 5 16.03 45.54 -44.50
C ARG A 5 16.67 45.59 -43.12
N LEU A 6 16.10 44.88 -42.14
CA LEU A 6 16.76 44.08 -41.09
C LEU A 6 15.70 43.05 -40.61
N PHE A 7 15.73 41.77 -41.03
CA PHE A 7 16.48 40.61 -40.51
C PHE A 7 16.30 40.31 -39.00
N GLY A 8 15.83 39.08 -38.72
CA GLY A 8 15.98 38.35 -37.45
C GLY A 8 14.80 38.53 -36.49
N ALA A 9 14.18 37.50 -35.91
CA ALA A 9 14.49 36.09 -35.85
C ALA A 9 13.18 35.29 -35.67
N THR A 10 13.10 34.18 -36.36
CA THR A 10 12.13 33.11 -36.17
C THR A 10 12.19 32.58 -34.73
N ARG A 11 11.11 32.69 -33.96
CA ARG A 11 10.80 31.71 -32.92
C ARG A 11 9.72 30.79 -33.47
N ALA A 12 10.17 29.79 -34.22
CA ALA A 12 9.38 28.61 -34.48
C ALA A 12 9.06 27.97 -33.13
N TRP A 13 7.82 28.12 -32.67
CA TRP A 13 7.27 27.17 -31.72
C TRP A 13 6.92 25.95 -32.55
N ALA A 14 7.90 25.07 -32.69
CA ALA A 14 7.69 23.72 -33.18
C ALA A 14 6.50 23.13 -32.42
N GLY A 15 5.55 22.62 -33.19
CA GLY A 15 4.27 22.13 -32.72
C GLY A 15 4.45 21.28 -31.47
N TRP A 16 3.67 21.59 -30.46
CA TRP A 16 3.30 20.59 -29.48
C TRP A 16 2.49 19.57 -30.24
N GLY A 17 3.21 18.57 -30.78
CA GLY A 17 2.63 17.37 -31.32
C GLY A 17 1.62 16.86 -30.30
N THR A 18 0.47 16.45 -30.82
CA THR A 18 -0.48 15.61 -30.11
C THR A 18 0.30 14.65 -29.23
N ARG A 19 0.22 14.83 -27.91
CA ARG A 19 0.56 13.78 -26.97
C ARG A 19 -0.35 12.62 -27.35
N GLU A 20 0.17 11.70 -28.15
CA GLU A 20 -0.43 10.39 -28.31
C GLU A 20 -0.51 9.83 -26.89
N ILE A 21 -1.72 9.85 -26.35
CA ILE A 21 -2.06 9.13 -25.14
C ILE A 21 -1.86 7.68 -25.53
N LEU A 22 -0.69 7.15 -25.19
CA LEU A 22 -0.39 5.72 -25.21
C LEU A 22 -1.55 5.00 -24.52
N ASP A 23 -2.37 4.37 -25.35
CA ASP A 23 -3.32 3.30 -25.11
C ASP A 23 -4.00 3.30 -23.74
N SER A 24 -5.27 3.69 -23.73
CA SER A 24 -6.20 3.32 -22.67
C SER A 24 -6.15 1.79 -22.45
N PRO A 25 -5.96 1.29 -21.22
CA PRO A 25 -5.88 -0.14 -21.00
C PRO A 25 -7.24 -0.77 -21.29
N SER A 26 -7.29 -1.68 -22.25
CA SER A 26 -8.45 -2.53 -22.49
C SER A 26 -8.81 -3.29 -21.20
N PRO A 27 -10.11 -3.45 -20.87
CA PRO A 27 -10.51 -4.21 -19.69
C PRO A 27 -10.07 -5.67 -19.88
N GLY A 28 -9.07 -6.11 -19.11
CA GLY A 28 -8.59 -7.50 -19.12
C GLY A 28 -7.08 -7.69 -19.33
N ARG A 29 -6.30 -6.64 -19.62
CA ARG A 29 -4.84 -6.78 -19.70
C ARG A 29 -4.21 -6.69 -18.30
N LEU A 30 -3.86 -7.84 -17.73
CA LEU A 30 -3.05 -7.90 -16.51
C LEU A 30 -1.63 -7.39 -16.82
N LEU A 31 -1.29 -6.20 -16.31
CA LEU A 31 0.07 -5.68 -16.27
C LEU A 31 0.89 -6.49 -15.27
N VAL A 32 1.39 -7.65 -15.70
CA VAL A 32 2.33 -8.45 -14.90
C VAL A 32 3.68 -7.76 -14.94
N ARG A 33 3.95 -6.96 -13.93
CA ARG A 33 5.27 -6.37 -13.71
C ARG A 33 6.23 -7.45 -13.19
N ASN A 34 7.01 -8.04 -14.10
CA ASN A 34 7.95 -9.15 -13.83
C ASN A 34 9.22 -8.75 -13.03
N TYR A 35 9.30 -7.54 -12.45
CA TYR A 35 10.52 -7.05 -11.80
C TYR A 35 10.86 -7.75 -10.47
N ALA A 36 9.95 -8.56 -9.93
CA ALA A 36 10.12 -9.26 -8.64
C ALA A 36 10.22 -10.80 -8.80
N LYS A 37 10.68 -11.32 -9.93
CA LYS A 37 10.99 -12.75 -10.06
C LYS A 37 12.36 -13.05 -9.46
N LYS A 38 12.41 -13.93 -8.45
CA LYS A 38 13.66 -14.50 -7.91
C LYS A 38 14.36 -15.31 -9.02
N PRO A 39 15.69 -15.14 -9.25
CA PRO A 39 16.39 -15.89 -10.27
C PRO A 39 16.40 -17.37 -9.90
N ILE A 40 15.78 -18.21 -10.74
CA ILE A 40 15.90 -19.67 -10.65
C ILE A 40 17.26 -20.02 -11.25
N THR A 41 18.31 -19.99 -10.43
CA THR A 41 19.61 -20.56 -10.80
C THR A 41 19.49 -22.08 -10.67
N LYS A 42 19.40 -22.76 -11.81
CA LYS A 42 19.66 -24.20 -11.91
C LYS A 42 21.09 -24.46 -11.42
N GLY A 43 21.24 -25.15 -10.29
CA GLY A 43 22.57 -25.55 -9.82
C GLY A 43 22.63 -25.85 -8.33
N ALA A 44 22.18 -27.03 -7.93
CA ALA A 44 22.57 -27.61 -6.65
C ALA A 44 24.02 -28.11 -6.74
N LYS A 45 24.98 -27.38 -6.15
CA LYS A 45 26.20 -27.95 -5.55
C LYS A 45 26.94 -26.88 -4.75
N GLY A 46 27.37 -27.25 -3.54
CA GLY A 46 27.80 -26.36 -2.47
C GLY A 46 28.88 -25.34 -2.82
N GLY A 47 28.79 -24.20 -2.16
CA GLY A 47 29.80 -23.14 -2.14
C GLY A 47 29.71 -22.39 -0.82
N LYS A 48 30.76 -22.51 -0.02
CA LYS A 48 30.97 -21.79 1.25
C LYS A 48 30.76 -20.29 1.05
N GLY A 49 29.89 -19.72 1.86
CA GLY A 49 29.50 -18.31 1.77
C GLY A 49 28.05 -18.09 2.20
N SER A 50 27.56 -18.89 3.15
CA SER A 50 26.44 -18.46 3.99
C SER A 50 26.97 -17.28 4.78
N VAL A 51 26.86 -16.08 4.20
CA VAL A 51 26.61 -14.88 5.00
C VAL A 51 25.48 -15.33 5.91
N VAL A 52 25.81 -15.49 7.19
CA VAL A 52 24.85 -15.77 8.24
C VAL A 52 23.72 -14.81 7.94
N SER A 53 22.61 -15.34 7.46
CA SER A 53 21.34 -14.66 7.57
C SER A 53 21.21 -14.51 9.07
N GLU A 54 21.74 -13.42 9.62
CA GLU A 54 21.39 -12.93 10.93
C GLU A 54 19.88 -12.92 10.85
N ALA A 55 19.27 -13.94 11.45
CA ALA A 55 17.83 -14.09 11.44
C ALA A 55 17.32 -12.73 11.86
N LEU A 56 16.52 -12.08 11.02
CA LEU A 56 15.97 -10.77 11.32
C LEU A 56 15.20 -10.95 12.63
N LYS A 57 15.86 -10.63 13.75
CA LYS A 57 15.29 -10.74 15.08
C LYS A 57 14.44 -9.50 15.24
N ASP A 58 13.18 -9.70 15.57
CA ASP A 58 12.34 -8.59 15.98
C ASP A 58 12.99 -7.90 17.18
N PRO A 59 12.91 -6.56 17.26
CA PRO A 59 13.50 -5.83 18.37
C PRO A 59 12.92 -6.30 19.70
N GLU A 60 13.76 -6.34 20.72
CA GLU A 60 13.35 -6.77 22.06
C GLU A 60 12.30 -5.82 22.63
N VAL A 61 11.15 -6.38 23.04
CA VAL A 61 10.03 -5.63 23.60
C VAL A 61 10.13 -5.62 25.12
N CYS A 62 9.89 -4.47 25.73
CA CYS A 62 9.86 -4.33 27.19
C CYS A 62 8.69 -5.12 27.79
N THR A 63 8.95 -5.89 28.84
CA THR A 63 7.95 -6.71 29.57
C THR A 63 7.45 -6.06 30.86
N ASP A 64 7.91 -4.85 31.19
CA ASP A 64 7.53 -4.15 32.42
C ASP A 64 6.10 -3.60 32.32
N PRO A 65 5.16 -4.00 33.19
CA PRO A 65 3.76 -3.61 33.07
C PRO A 65 3.52 -2.11 33.28
N VAL A 66 4.29 -1.48 34.18
CA VAL A 66 4.19 -0.04 34.49
C VAL A 66 4.59 0.81 33.29
N ARG A 67 5.62 0.39 32.55
CA ARG A 67 6.08 1.11 31.35
C ARG A 67 5.08 0.99 30.21
N LEU A 68 4.53 -0.21 30.00
CA LEU A 68 3.52 -0.47 28.97
C LEU A 68 2.20 0.29 29.23
N ALA A 69 1.84 0.53 30.49
CA ALA A 69 0.63 1.27 30.84
C ALA A 69 0.81 2.80 30.75
N THR A 70 2.04 3.31 30.86
CA THR A 70 2.31 4.76 30.90
C THR A 70 2.82 5.31 29.56
N HIS A 71 3.54 4.49 28.79
CA HIS A 71 4.19 4.89 27.55
C HIS A 71 3.83 3.93 26.41
N ALA A 72 3.71 4.49 25.21
CA ALA A 72 3.48 3.71 24.00
C ALA A 72 4.82 3.18 23.45
N MET A 73 5.22 2.01 23.95
CA MET A 73 6.45 1.33 23.50
C MET A 73 6.32 0.91 22.02
N GLY A 74 7.37 1.15 21.23
CA GLY A 74 7.41 0.77 19.81
C GLY A 74 6.85 1.80 18.83
N VAL A 75 6.40 2.96 19.31
CA VAL A 75 6.00 4.08 18.45
C VAL A 75 7.22 4.83 17.92
N ASN A 76 8.27 4.98 18.73
CA ASN A 76 9.51 5.61 18.30
C ASN A 76 10.42 4.61 17.56
N ILE A 77 10.71 4.89 16.28
CA ILE A 77 11.56 4.05 15.43
C ILE A 77 13.03 4.55 15.44
N TYR A 78 13.28 5.76 15.93
CA TYR A 78 14.61 6.36 15.94
C TYR A 78 15.44 5.85 17.12
N LYS A 79 16.73 5.57 16.86
CA LYS A 79 17.70 5.12 17.87
C LYS A 79 17.91 6.13 19.00
N ALA A 80 17.81 7.42 18.68
CA ALA A 80 17.87 8.51 19.63
C ALA A 80 16.51 9.20 19.63
N GLY A 81 15.73 8.93 20.67
CA GLY A 81 14.41 9.51 20.88
C GLY A 81 13.78 8.90 22.12
N GLN A 82 12.91 9.66 22.78
CA GLN A 82 12.14 9.18 23.92
C GLN A 82 10.81 8.60 23.44
N ASP A 83 10.35 7.54 24.10
CA ASP A 83 9.02 6.97 23.84
C ASP A 83 7.91 7.93 24.28
N VAL A 84 6.80 7.92 23.53
CA VAL A 84 5.69 8.85 23.73
C VAL A 84 4.88 8.40 24.94
N ALA A 85 4.73 9.28 25.93
CA ALA A 85 3.85 9.07 27.07
C ALA A 85 2.38 9.13 26.65
N LEU A 86 1.55 8.24 27.21
CA LEU A 86 0.11 8.25 26.98
C LEU A 86 -0.54 9.45 27.67
N LYS A 87 -1.42 10.12 26.94
CA LYS A 87 -2.19 11.27 27.42
C LYS A 87 -3.45 10.80 28.15
N PRO A 88 -4.08 11.64 28.98
CA PRO A 88 -5.40 11.32 29.54
C PRO A 88 -6.47 11.27 28.45
N ASP A 89 -7.55 10.52 28.69
CA ASP A 89 -8.63 10.27 27.73
C ASP A 89 -9.27 11.55 27.16
N ALA A 90 -9.30 12.64 27.95
CA ALA A 90 -9.86 13.93 27.55
C ALA A 90 -9.10 14.62 26.41
N GLU A 91 -7.82 14.28 26.20
CA GLU A 91 -7.03 14.84 25.09
C GLU A 91 -7.27 14.09 23.78
N TYR A 92 -7.82 12.88 23.84
CA TYR A 92 -8.11 12.08 22.66
C TYR A 92 -9.48 12.46 22.07
N PRO A 93 -9.62 12.46 20.74
CA PRO A 93 -10.88 12.83 20.11
C PRO A 93 -11.95 11.76 20.37
N GLU A 94 -13.19 12.19 20.54
CA GLU A 94 -14.32 11.34 20.94
C GLU A 94 -14.55 10.15 19.98
N TRP A 95 -14.35 10.36 18.67
CA TRP A 95 -14.55 9.33 17.65
C TRP A 95 -13.69 8.08 17.91
N LEU A 96 -12.55 8.22 18.59
CA LEU A 96 -11.66 7.09 18.92
C LEU A 96 -12.39 6.04 19.76
N PHE A 97 -13.20 6.50 20.71
CA PHE A 97 -13.96 5.65 21.62
C PHE A 97 -15.27 5.12 21.02
N GLN A 98 -15.67 5.63 19.86
CA GLN A 98 -16.86 5.20 19.11
C GLN A 98 -16.53 4.11 18.07
N VAL A 99 -15.26 3.78 17.86
CA VAL A 99 -14.84 2.74 16.90
C VAL A 99 -15.22 1.34 17.41
N ASN A 100 -15.66 0.46 16.49
CA ASN A 100 -15.92 -0.93 16.83
C ASN A 100 -14.61 -1.71 17.03
N VAL A 101 -14.26 -2.01 18.28
CA VAL A 101 -13.11 -2.86 18.68
C VAL A 101 -13.48 -4.35 18.68
N GLY A 102 -14.76 -4.68 18.55
CA GLY A 102 -15.27 -6.03 18.53
C GLY A 102 -15.18 -6.71 17.16
N PRO A 103 -15.89 -7.83 16.97
CA PRO A 103 -15.96 -8.48 15.67
C PRO A 103 -16.57 -7.55 14.61
N PRO A 104 -16.20 -7.74 13.33
CA PRO A 104 -16.77 -6.95 12.24
C PRO A 104 -18.27 -7.20 12.15
N LYS A 105 -19.03 -6.12 11.88
CA LYS A 105 -20.49 -6.18 11.70
C LYS A 105 -20.86 -7.13 10.57
N LYS A 106 -21.95 -7.88 10.76
CA LYS A 106 -22.46 -8.79 9.73
C LYS A 106 -23.22 -8.02 8.66
N LEU A 107 -23.47 -8.66 7.51
CA LEU A 107 -24.23 -8.04 6.42
C LEU A 107 -25.65 -7.66 6.87
N GLU A 108 -26.28 -8.48 7.70
CA GLU A 108 -27.66 -8.32 8.18
C GLU A 108 -27.82 -7.13 9.14
N GLU A 109 -26.74 -6.74 9.82
CA GLU A 109 -26.72 -5.62 10.77
C GLU A 109 -26.43 -4.28 10.09
N LEU A 110 -25.93 -4.32 8.85
CA LEU A 110 -25.58 -3.13 8.09
C LEU A 110 -26.78 -2.63 7.29
N ASP A 111 -26.93 -1.32 7.29
CA ASP A 111 -27.95 -0.64 6.51
C ASP A 111 -27.64 -0.69 4.98
N PRO A 112 -28.58 -1.14 4.14
CA PRO A 112 -28.40 -1.21 2.68
C PRO A 112 -28.08 0.12 1.99
N GLU A 113 -28.43 1.26 2.59
CA GLU A 113 -28.13 2.58 2.01
C GLU A 113 -26.68 3.02 2.25
N THR A 114 -25.97 2.31 3.14
CA THR A 114 -24.59 2.63 3.52
C THR A 114 -23.57 1.98 2.58
N ARG A 115 -22.47 2.69 2.27
CA ARG A 115 -21.38 2.16 1.41
C ARG A 115 -20.71 0.90 1.96
N GLU A 116 -20.67 0.75 3.27
CA GLU A 116 -20.06 -0.39 3.97
C GLU A 116 -20.76 -1.70 3.66
N TYR A 117 -22.10 -1.67 3.60
CA TYR A 117 -22.93 -2.81 3.21
C TYR A 117 -22.49 -3.36 1.84
N TRP A 118 -22.40 -2.49 0.85
CA TRP A 118 -22.02 -2.88 -0.51
C TRP A 118 -20.58 -3.36 -0.64
N ARG A 119 -19.65 -2.84 0.18
CA ARG A 119 -18.27 -3.35 0.26
C ARG A 119 -18.25 -4.78 0.80
N LEU A 120 -19.02 -5.05 1.85
CA LEU A 120 -19.11 -6.39 2.45
C LEU A 120 -19.81 -7.37 1.50
N LEU A 121 -20.91 -6.97 0.86
CA LEU A 121 -21.62 -7.78 -0.14
C LEU A 121 -20.70 -8.16 -1.31
N ARG A 122 -19.92 -7.20 -1.83
CA ARG A 122 -18.93 -7.46 -2.87
C ARG A 122 -17.88 -8.49 -2.41
N LYS A 123 -17.37 -8.35 -1.19
CA LYS A 123 -16.41 -9.29 -0.60
C LYS A 123 -16.98 -10.71 -0.53
N LEU A 124 -18.23 -10.87 -0.09
CA LEU A 124 -18.93 -12.16 -0.03
C LEU A 124 -19.12 -12.77 -1.42
N ASN A 125 -19.47 -11.96 -2.42
CA ASN A 125 -19.62 -12.42 -3.80
C ASN A 125 -18.29 -12.90 -4.41
N ILE A 126 -17.18 -12.20 -4.13
CA ILE A 126 -15.84 -12.64 -4.53
C ILE A 126 -15.50 -13.99 -3.87
N TRP A 127 -15.77 -14.13 -2.57
CA TRP A 127 -15.53 -15.40 -1.87
C TRP A 127 -16.37 -16.54 -2.43
N ARG A 128 -17.65 -16.29 -2.75
CA ARG A 128 -18.51 -17.27 -3.42
C ARG A 128 -17.94 -17.65 -4.78
N HIS A 129 -17.53 -16.68 -5.59
CA HIS A 129 -16.95 -16.94 -6.90
C HIS A 129 -15.67 -17.78 -6.80
N ASN A 130 -14.75 -17.41 -5.90
CA ASN A 130 -13.49 -18.13 -5.68
C ASN A 130 -13.72 -19.59 -5.22
N ARG A 131 -14.76 -19.83 -4.42
CA ARG A 131 -15.15 -21.19 -4.01
C ARG A 131 -15.64 -22.02 -5.20
N LEU A 132 -16.48 -21.43 -6.04
CA LEU A 132 -17.03 -22.09 -7.23
C LEU A 132 -15.97 -22.32 -8.31
N SER A 133 -15.06 -21.37 -8.51
CA SER A 133 -13.99 -21.48 -9.51
C SER A 133 -12.89 -22.46 -9.09
N LYS A 134 -12.84 -22.88 -7.83
CA LYS A 134 -11.80 -23.78 -7.31
C LYS A 134 -11.82 -25.18 -7.94
N SER A 135 -13.00 -25.69 -8.30
CA SER A 135 -13.16 -27.02 -8.91
C SER A 135 -13.12 -27.00 -10.45
N ARG A 136 -13.06 -25.81 -11.05
CA ARG A 136 -13.06 -25.65 -12.50
C ARG A 136 -11.65 -25.92 -13.03
N LYS A 137 -11.47 -27.06 -13.71
CA LYS A 137 -10.26 -27.34 -14.49
C LYS A 137 -10.26 -26.44 -15.73
N LEU A 138 -9.09 -25.85 -16.02
CA LEU A 138 -8.84 -25.07 -17.24
C LEU A 138 -8.78 -25.98 -18.45
#